data_AF-A0A662W3Y6-F1
#
_entry.id   AF-A0A662W3Y6-F1
#
_cell.length_a   1.000
_cell.length_b   1.000
_cell.length_c   1.000
_cell.angle_alpha   90.00
_cell.angle_beta   90.00
_cell.angle_gamma   90.00
#
_symmetry.space_group_name_H-M   'P 1'
#
loop_
_entity.id
_entity.type
_entity.pdbx_description
1 polymer ?
#
loop_
_entity_poly.entity_id
_entity_poly.type
_entity_poly.pdbx_seq_one_letter_code
_entity_poly.pdbx_strand_id
1 'polypeptide(L)'
;MPEEEDATVEEYEKTVRIVNLTTFAGTVISVLLNIWVMISLCSDLLGIDVGEFARKIIEYGWRLPPDWVQQYQPFLYTLQWILFVTVITDTAISYKYMVDGEPRVPRPYLKLVSFIGFFCGMWLYLAYHIMAYGIIFFASFITFTYVMFAEREEEIEEEEEEEFEPEIWKGSASIFDVGEL
;
A
#
# COMPACT_ATOMS: atom_id res chain seq x y z
N MET A 1 -46.40 -1.09 50.88
CA MET A 1 -46.96 -1.99 49.85
C MET A 1 -46.09 -1.82 48.61
N PRO A 2 -44.84 -2.33 48.60
CA PRO A 2 -43.83 -2.06 47.56
C PRO A 2 -43.67 -3.20 46.53
N GLU A 3 -44.20 -4.40 46.79
CA GLU A 3 -43.90 -5.59 45.96
C GLU A 3 -44.62 -5.62 44.60
N GLU A 4 -45.72 -4.89 44.41
CA GLU A 4 -46.40 -4.84 43.11
C GLU A 4 -45.69 -3.91 42.11
N GLU A 5 -44.98 -2.88 42.58
CA GLU A 5 -44.32 -1.92 41.71
C GLU A 5 -43.06 -2.55 41.08
N ASP A 6 -42.29 -3.32 41.86
CA ASP A 6 -41.08 -4.01 41.40
C ASP A 6 -41.37 -5.10 40.35
N ALA A 7 -42.49 -5.83 40.47
CA ALA A 7 -42.88 -6.85 39.50
C ALA A 7 -43.21 -6.26 38.11
N THR A 8 -43.82 -5.07 38.07
CA THR A 8 -44.15 -4.40 36.80
C THR A 8 -42.92 -3.83 36.10
N VAL A 9 -41.92 -3.37 36.86
CA VAL A 9 -40.65 -2.86 36.33
C VAL A 9 -39.83 -4.00 35.71
N GLU A 10 -39.80 -5.16 36.35
CA GLU A 10 -39.05 -6.32 35.85
C GLU A 10 -39.67 -6.92 34.56
N GLU A 11 -41.00 -6.95 34.45
CA GLU A 11 -41.70 -7.32 33.20
C GLU A 11 -41.49 -6.27 32.10
N TYR A 12 -41.46 -4.99 32.45
CA TYR A 12 -41.22 -3.91 31.50
C TYR A 12 -39.80 -3.99 30.92
N GLU A 13 -38.78 -4.22 31.76
CA GLU A 13 -37.39 -4.40 31.31
C GLU A 13 -37.22 -5.60 30.38
N LYS A 14 -37.83 -6.75 30.69
CA LYS A 14 -37.80 -7.94 29.82
C LYS A 14 -38.42 -7.66 28.45
N THR A 15 -39.55 -6.95 28.44
CA THR A 15 -40.26 -6.58 27.20
C THR A 15 -39.45 -5.61 26.36
N VAL A 16 -38.86 -4.58 26.97
CA VAL A 16 -37.98 -3.61 26.30
C VAL A 16 -36.74 -4.29 25.73
N ARG A 17 -36.15 -5.26 26.43
CA ARG A 17 -34.96 -5.99 25.98
C ARG A 17 -35.22 -6.84 24.74
N ILE A 18 -36.38 -7.50 24.67
CA ILE A 18 -36.80 -8.28 23.50
C ILE A 18 -37.07 -7.36 22.30
N VAL A 19 -37.77 -6.25 22.52
CA VAL A 19 -38.05 -5.26 21.46
C VAL A 19 -36.77 -4.63 20.93
N ASN A 20 -35.81 -4.32 21.79
CA ASN A 20 -34.53 -3.76 21.35
C ASN A 20 -33.70 -4.80 20.56
N LEU A 21 -33.73 -6.07 20.97
CA LEU A 21 -33.05 -7.15 20.24
C LEU A 21 -33.67 -7.39 18.85
N THR A 22 -35.00 -7.39 18.73
CA THR A 22 -35.67 -7.53 17.43
C THR A 22 -35.46 -6.31 16.54
N THR A 23 -35.44 -5.10 17.12
CA THR A 23 -35.13 -3.87 16.39
C THR A 23 -33.69 -3.86 15.88
N PHE A 24 -32.74 -4.28 16.72
CA PHE A 24 -31.34 -4.40 16.33
C PHE A 24 -31.15 -5.46 15.23
N ALA A 25 -31.71 -6.66 15.42
CA ALA A 25 -31.66 -7.73 14.41
C ALA A 25 -32.32 -7.29 13.10
N GLY A 26 -33.48 -6.64 13.17
CA GLY A 26 -34.18 -6.09 12.01
C GLY A 26 -33.35 -5.02 11.29
N THR A 27 -32.65 -4.17 12.03
CA THR A 27 -31.76 -3.15 11.47
C THR A 27 -30.56 -3.79 10.76
N VAL A 28 -29.91 -4.77 11.39
CA VAL A 28 -28.79 -5.52 10.77
C VAL A 28 -29.24 -6.23 9.50
N ILE A 29 -30.38 -6.91 9.53
CA ILE A 29 -30.96 -7.58 8.36
C ILE A 29 -31.29 -6.55 7.27
N SER A 30 -31.86 -5.39 7.63
CA SER A 30 -32.17 -4.30 6.70
C SER A 30 -30.92 -3.73 6.04
N VAL A 31 -29.83 -3.54 6.79
CA VAL A 31 -28.57 -3.04 6.25
C VAL A 31 -27.94 -4.08 5.32
N LEU A 32 -27.93 -5.36 5.71
CA LEU A 32 -27.42 -6.45 4.87
C LEU A 32 -28.22 -6.59 3.57
N LEU A 33 -29.55 -6.48 3.64
CA LEU A 33 -30.42 -6.47 2.45
C LEU A 33 -30.15 -5.26 1.56
N ASN A 34 -29.91 -4.08 2.14
CA ASN A 34 -29.61 -2.88 1.36
C ASN A 34 -28.25 -3.01 0.64
N ILE A 35 -27.23 -3.52 1.34
CA ILE A 35 -25.93 -3.86 0.73
C ILE A 35 -26.10 -4.89 -0.39
N TRP A 36 -26.91 -5.93 -0.16
CA TRP A 36 -27.18 -6.96 -1.16
C TRP A 36 -27.86 -6.38 -2.41
N VAL A 37 -28.90 -5.55 -2.24
CA VAL A 37 -29.61 -4.89 -3.35
C VAL A 37 -28.68 -3.94 -4.09
N MET A 38 -27.83 -3.19 -3.39
CA MET A 38 -26.84 -2.32 -4.00
C MET A 38 -25.84 -3.11 -4.87
N ILE A 39 -25.36 -4.26 -4.38
CA ILE A 39 -24.50 -5.16 -5.17
C ILE A 39 -25.25 -5.71 -6.40
N SER A 40 -26.51 -6.10 -6.24
CA SER A 40 -27.36 -6.58 -7.35
C SER A 40 -27.56 -5.51 -8.43
N LEU A 41 -27.83 -4.26 -8.04
CA LEU A 41 -27.99 -3.16 -9.00
C LEU A 41 -26.67 -2.82 -9.69
N CYS A 42 -25.54 -2.88 -8.98
CA CYS A 42 -24.22 -2.75 -9.59
C CYS A 42 -23.91 -3.89 -10.56
N SER A 43 -24.32 -5.13 -10.24
CA SER A 43 -24.22 -6.31 -11.11
C SER A 43 -24.99 -6.10 -12.42
N ASP A 44 -26.25 -5.68 -12.30
CA ASP A 44 -27.12 -5.41 -13.44
C ASP A 44 -26.59 -4.25 -14.30
N LEU A 45 -26.10 -3.18 -13.67
CA LEU A 45 -25.56 -2.00 -14.36
C LEU A 45 -24.27 -2.31 -15.12
N LEU A 46 -23.40 -3.15 -14.54
CA LEU A 46 -22.16 -3.58 -15.17
C LEU A 46 -22.39 -4.71 -16.20
N GLY A 47 -23.58 -5.31 -16.23
CA GLY A 47 -23.90 -6.46 -17.08
C GLY A 47 -23.07 -7.70 -16.74
N ILE A 48 -22.51 -7.76 -15.53
CA ILE A 48 -21.66 -8.85 -15.04
C ILE A 48 -22.44 -9.55 -13.93
N ASP A 49 -22.63 -10.86 -14.03
CA ASP A 49 -23.21 -11.67 -12.96
C ASP A 49 -22.20 -11.77 -11.80
N VAL A 50 -22.46 -11.05 -10.71
CA VAL A 50 -21.58 -11.02 -9.53
C VAL A 50 -21.47 -12.40 -8.88
N GLY A 51 -22.47 -13.28 -9.04
CA GLY A 51 -22.43 -14.65 -8.55
C GLY A 51 -21.44 -15.52 -9.32
N GLU A 52 -21.45 -15.45 -10.66
CA GLU A 52 -20.41 -16.07 -11.49
C GLU A 52 -19.03 -15.45 -11.25
N PHE A 53 -18.97 -14.14 -11.05
CA PHE A 53 -17.74 -13.42 -10.78
C PHE A 53 -17.10 -13.87 -9.46
N ALA A 54 -17.88 -13.94 -8.37
CA ALA A 54 -17.42 -14.44 -7.08
C ALA A 54 -17.01 -15.91 -7.17
N ARG A 55 -17.75 -16.72 -7.94
CA ARG A 55 -17.41 -18.14 -8.15
C ARG A 55 -16.10 -18.29 -8.93
N LYS A 56 -15.87 -17.49 -9.97
CA LYS A 56 -14.60 -17.44 -10.71
C LYS A 56 -13.43 -16.97 -9.82
N ILE A 57 -13.65 -15.99 -8.93
CA ILE A 57 -12.63 -15.58 -7.95
C ILE A 57 -12.30 -16.72 -7.00
N ILE A 58 -13.30 -17.45 -6.50
CA ILE A 58 -13.09 -18.57 -5.57
C ILE A 58 -12.42 -19.77 -6.27
N GLU A 59 -12.83 -20.06 -7.51
CA GLU A 59 -12.36 -21.21 -8.29
C GLU A 59 -10.93 -21.03 -8.82
N TYR A 60 -10.59 -19.82 -9.27
CA TYR A 60 -9.22 -19.50 -9.70
C TYR A 60 -8.34 -19.00 -8.53
N GLY A 61 -8.92 -18.73 -7.36
CA GLY A 61 -8.22 -18.37 -6.15
C GLY A 61 -7.42 -17.07 -6.31
N TRP A 62 -6.11 -17.13 -6.01
CA TRP A 62 -5.21 -15.98 -6.15
C TRP A 62 -4.86 -15.65 -7.61
N ARG A 63 -5.26 -16.50 -8.57
CA ARG A 63 -5.04 -16.30 -9.99
C ARG A 63 -6.22 -15.57 -10.61
N LEU A 64 -5.93 -14.54 -11.42
CA LEU A 64 -6.98 -13.89 -12.19
C LEU A 64 -7.62 -14.88 -13.18
N PRO A 65 -8.96 -14.89 -13.33
CA PRO A 65 -9.63 -15.69 -14.34
C PRO A 65 -9.07 -15.42 -15.74
N PRO A 66 -8.90 -16.43 -16.61
CA PRO A 66 -8.28 -16.27 -17.92
C PRO A 66 -9.02 -15.26 -18.81
N ASP A 67 -10.36 -15.19 -18.70
CA ASP A 67 -11.19 -14.21 -19.42
C ASP A 67 -10.79 -12.77 -19.09
N TRP A 68 -10.42 -12.52 -17.83
CA TRP A 68 -10.03 -11.20 -17.36
C TRP A 68 -8.62 -10.84 -17.84
N VAL A 69 -7.71 -11.81 -17.81
CA VAL A 69 -6.37 -11.65 -18.39
C VAL A 69 -6.46 -11.31 -19.87
N GLN A 70 -7.43 -11.88 -20.59
CA GLN A 70 -7.64 -11.60 -22.01
C GLN A 70 -8.28 -10.24 -22.27
N GLN A 71 -9.18 -9.77 -21.40
CA GLN A 71 -9.76 -8.44 -21.52
C GLN A 71 -8.75 -7.33 -21.17
N TYR A 72 -7.94 -7.53 -20.12
CA TYR A 72 -6.93 -6.57 -19.66
C TYR A 72 -5.54 -6.82 -20.27
N GLN A 73 -5.44 -7.68 -21.29
CA GLN A 73 -4.20 -7.96 -22.02
C GLN A 73 -3.43 -6.69 -22.44
N PRO A 74 -4.05 -5.66 -23.04
CA PRO A 74 -3.30 -4.45 -23.42
C PRO A 74 -2.72 -3.70 -22.21
N PHE A 75 -3.42 -3.69 -21.08
CA PHE A 75 -2.92 -3.10 -19.83
C PHE A 75 -1.74 -3.89 -19.27
N LEU A 76 -1.86 -5.22 -19.20
CA LEU A 76 -0.78 -6.10 -18.73
C LEU A 76 0.45 -6.04 -19.64
N TYR A 77 0.25 -5.98 -20.96
CA TYR A 77 1.32 -5.80 -21.92
C TYR A 77 2.04 -4.47 -21.75
N THR A 78 1.30 -3.40 -21.47
CA THR A 78 1.87 -2.08 -21.16
C THR A 78 2.70 -2.11 -19.88
N LEU A 79 2.20 -2.75 -18.80
CA LEU A 79 2.95 -2.93 -17.57
C LEU A 79 4.24 -3.73 -17.79
N GLN A 80 4.18 -4.77 -18.63
CA GLN A 80 5.35 -5.55 -18.99
C GLN A 80 6.39 -4.70 -19.73
N TRP A 81 5.95 -3.83 -20.65
CA TRP A 81 6.84 -2.88 -21.34
C TRP A 81 7.46 -1.87 -20.39
N ILE A 82 6.68 -1.29 -19.49
CA ILE A 82 7.17 -0.35 -18.48
C ILE A 82 8.25 -1.03 -17.63
N LEU A 83 7.98 -2.25 -17.14
CA LEU A 83 8.92 -3.00 -16.33
C LEU A 83 10.20 -3.33 -17.11
N PHE A 84 10.08 -3.71 -18.37
CA PHE A 84 11.23 -3.98 -19.24
C PHE A 84 12.12 -2.75 -19.45
N VAL A 85 11.53 -1.59 -19.77
CA VAL A 85 12.26 -0.33 -19.92
C VAL A 85 12.91 0.09 -18.60
N THR A 86 12.22 -0.12 -17.49
CA THR A 86 12.72 0.22 -16.15
C THR A 86 13.97 -0.60 -15.82
N VAL A 87 13.96 -1.92 -16.04
CA VAL A 87 15.12 -2.80 -15.77
C VAL A 87 16.32 -2.44 -16.66
N ILE A 88 16.09 -2.12 -17.95
CA ILE A 88 17.17 -1.68 -18.84
C ILE A 88 17.76 -0.36 -18.36
N THR A 89 16.91 0.60 -18.00
CA THR A 89 17.33 1.92 -17.53
C THR A 89 18.10 1.81 -16.21
N ASP A 90 17.62 0.98 -15.28
CA ASP A 90 18.28 0.70 -14.00
C ASP A 90 19.66 0.06 -14.19
N THR A 91 19.76 -0.88 -15.13
CA THR A 91 21.05 -1.49 -15.50
C THR A 91 22.01 -0.46 -16.11
N ALA A 92 21.52 0.40 -17.01
CA ALA A 92 22.33 1.43 -17.67
C ALA A 92 22.83 2.49 -16.68
N ILE A 93 21.98 2.92 -15.76
CA ILE A 93 22.30 3.89 -14.71
C ILE A 93 23.30 3.28 -13.73
N SER A 94 23.04 2.06 -13.24
CA SER A 94 23.96 1.36 -12.35
C SER A 94 25.34 1.19 -12.97
N TYR A 95 25.41 0.86 -14.26
CA TYR A 95 26.67 0.74 -15.00
C TYR A 95 27.39 2.09 -15.11
N LYS A 96 26.66 3.17 -15.43
CA LYS A 96 27.23 4.52 -15.52
C LYS A 96 27.86 4.95 -14.19
N TYR A 97 27.14 4.81 -13.08
CA TYR A 97 27.64 5.18 -11.76
C TYR A 97 28.80 4.30 -11.28
N MET A 98 28.82 3.00 -11.63
CA MET A 98 29.98 2.13 -11.37
C MET A 98 31.24 2.57 -12.13
N VAL A 99 31.09 3.06 -13.36
CA VAL A 99 32.21 3.52 -14.20
C VAL A 99 32.72 4.89 -13.76
N ASP A 100 31.81 5.79 -13.37
CA ASP A 100 32.12 7.15 -12.94
C ASP A 100 32.73 7.21 -11.51
N GLY A 101 32.79 6.08 -10.79
CA GLY A 101 33.44 5.97 -9.48
C GLY A 101 32.66 6.59 -8.32
N GLU A 102 31.41 7.01 -8.57
CA GLU A 102 30.53 7.56 -7.54
C GLU A 102 29.84 6.43 -6.75
N PRO A 103 29.91 6.44 -5.42
CA PRO A 103 29.56 5.27 -4.61
C PRO A 103 28.05 4.99 -4.49
N ARG A 104 27.15 5.90 -4.90
CA ARG A 104 25.70 5.70 -4.72
C ARG A 104 24.85 6.31 -5.84
N VAL A 105 23.95 5.50 -6.38
CA VAL A 105 22.88 5.93 -7.30
C VAL A 105 21.92 6.86 -6.54
N PRO A 106 21.40 7.95 -7.16
CA PRO A 106 20.50 8.87 -6.48
C PRO A 106 19.27 8.20 -5.86
N ARG A 107 19.02 8.45 -4.57
CA ARG A 107 17.87 7.91 -3.82
C ARG A 107 16.49 8.14 -4.42
N PRO A 108 16.13 9.35 -4.94
CA PRO A 108 14.80 9.54 -5.54
C PRO A 108 14.58 8.65 -6.75
N TYR A 109 15.65 8.31 -7.49
CA TYR A 109 15.58 7.36 -8.59
C TYR A 109 15.32 5.93 -8.09
N LEU A 110 16.05 5.47 -7.06
CA LEU A 110 15.84 4.16 -6.45
C LEU A 110 14.42 3.99 -5.90
N LYS A 111 13.83 5.03 -5.30
CA LYS A 111 12.43 5.04 -4.87
C LYS A 111 11.47 4.83 -6.05
N LEU A 112 11.67 5.58 -7.14
CA LEU A 112 10.82 5.50 -8.32
C LEU A 112 10.90 4.12 -8.98
N VAL A 113 12.11 3.60 -9.18
CA VAL A 113 12.35 2.27 -9.77
C VAL A 113 11.74 1.18 -8.90
N SER A 114 11.94 1.26 -7.57
CA SER A 114 11.39 0.27 -6.63
C SER A 114 9.86 0.34 -6.58
N PHE A 115 9.26 1.52 -6.66
CA PHE A 115 7.81 1.67 -6.73
C PHE A 115 7.23 1.09 -8.03
N ILE A 116 7.84 1.40 -9.17
CA ILE A 116 7.43 0.86 -10.48
C ILE A 116 7.59 -0.66 -10.50
N GLY A 117 8.71 -1.18 -9.99
CA GLY A 117 8.99 -2.62 -9.88
C GLY A 117 8.02 -3.34 -8.96
N PHE A 118 7.66 -2.76 -7.83
CA PHE A 118 6.65 -3.27 -6.91
C PHE A 118 5.26 -3.30 -7.57
N PHE A 119 4.81 -2.17 -8.12
CA PHE A 119 3.49 -2.05 -8.73
C PHE A 119 3.34 -2.97 -9.94
N CYS A 120 4.27 -2.89 -10.91
CA CYS A 120 4.21 -3.71 -12.11
C CYS A 120 4.44 -5.19 -11.78
N GLY A 121 5.37 -5.51 -10.89
CA GLY A 121 5.65 -6.88 -10.45
C GLY A 121 4.45 -7.54 -9.78
N MET A 122 3.73 -6.81 -8.92
CA MET A 122 2.51 -7.31 -8.27
C MET A 122 1.42 -7.67 -9.29
N TRP A 123 1.08 -6.74 -10.19
CA TRP A 123 0.02 -6.96 -11.18
C TRP A 123 0.36 -8.05 -12.18
N LEU A 124 1.63 -8.11 -12.64
CA LEU A 124 2.09 -9.15 -13.57
C LEU A 124 2.19 -10.53 -12.89
N TYR A 125 2.60 -10.58 -11.62
CA TYR A 125 2.60 -11.82 -10.85
C TYR A 125 1.18 -12.35 -10.65
N LEU A 126 0.23 -11.48 -10.29
CA LEU A 126 -1.16 -11.84 -10.10
C LEU A 126 -1.81 -12.35 -11.41
N ALA A 127 -1.51 -11.70 -12.54
CA ALA A 127 -2.06 -12.08 -13.84
C ALA A 127 -1.44 -13.35 -14.44
N TYR A 128 -0.11 -13.48 -14.41
CA TYR A 128 0.60 -14.56 -15.11
C TYR A 128 1.12 -15.68 -14.21
N HIS A 129 1.20 -15.46 -12.89
CA HIS A 129 1.74 -16.42 -11.91
C HIS A 129 3.16 -16.91 -12.26
N ILE A 130 3.96 -16.05 -12.90
CA ILE A 130 5.35 -16.36 -13.25
C ILE A 130 6.25 -15.93 -12.09
N MET A 131 7.07 -16.86 -11.60
CA MET A 131 7.97 -16.65 -10.46
C MET A 131 8.92 -15.45 -10.63
N ALA A 132 9.36 -15.17 -11.86
CA ALA A 132 10.23 -14.02 -12.15
C ALA A 132 9.60 -12.69 -11.72
N TYR A 133 8.32 -12.46 -12.03
CA TYR A 133 7.61 -11.25 -11.59
C TYR A 133 7.42 -11.22 -10.08
N GLY A 134 7.23 -12.38 -9.46
CA GLY A 134 7.18 -12.50 -7.99
C GLY A 134 8.51 -12.12 -7.34
N ILE A 135 9.65 -12.56 -7.89
CA ILE A 135 10.98 -12.19 -7.40
C ILE A 135 11.21 -10.69 -7.55
N ILE A 136 10.87 -10.11 -8.70
CA ILE A 136 11.00 -8.66 -8.93
C ILE A 136 10.14 -7.88 -7.94
N PHE A 137 8.90 -8.33 -7.72
CA PHE A 137 8.01 -7.76 -6.71
C PHE A 137 8.64 -7.80 -5.31
N PHE A 138 9.13 -8.96 -4.87
CA PHE A 138 9.74 -9.12 -3.55
C PHE A 138 11.05 -8.31 -3.41
N ALA A 139 11.91 -8.35 -4.42
CA ALA A 139 13.15 -7.56 -4.44
C ALA A 139 12.84 -6.06 -4.37
N SER A 140 11.93 -5.59 -5.21
CA SER A 140 11.51 -4.18 -5.22
C SER A 140 10.85 -3.77 -3.91
N PHE A 141 10.08 -4.65 -3.27
CA PHE A 141 9.47 -4.41 -1.97
C PHE A 141 10.53 -4.25 -0.87
N ILE A 142 11.53 -5.13 -0.84
CA ILE A 142 12.65 -5.05 0.12
C ILE A 142 13.43 -3.77 -0.12
N THR A 143 13.79 -3.46 -1.37
CA THR A 143 14.54 -2.24 -1.72
C THR A 143 13.74 -0.98 -1.38
N PHE A 144 12.44 -0.95 -1.67
CA PHE A 144 11.56 0.16 -1.30
C PHE A 144 11.49 0.35 0.21
N THR A 145 11.32 -0.75 0.96
CA THR A 145 11.28 -0.74 2.43
C THR A 145 12.61 -0.22 2.97
N TYR A 146 13.73 -0.73 2.47
CA TYR A 146 15.07 -0.30 2.87
C TYR A 146 15.29 1.19 2.61
N VAL A 147 14.93 1.70 1.42
CA VAL A 147 15.11 3.12 1.09
C VAL A 147 14.22 4.02 1.94
N MET A 148 13.01 3.58 2.32
CA MET A 148 12.12 4.34 3.21
C MET A 148 12.59 4.35 4.67
N PHE A 149 13.22 3.26 5.15
CA PHE A 149 13.73 3.19 6.53
C PHE A 149 15.13 3.79 6.68
N ALA A 150 15.98 3.73 5.65
CA ALA A 150 17.30 4.35 5.65
C ALA A 150 17.25 5.89 5.65
N GLU A 151 16.14 6.51 5.20
CA GLU A 151 15.91 7.95 5.41
C GLU A 151 15.84 8.31 6.89
N ARG A 152 15.32 7.41 7.73
CA ARG A 152 15.15 7.68 9.16
C ARG A 152 16.45 7.57 9.96
N GLU A 153 17.44 6.84 9.47
CA GLU A 153 18.77 6.73 10.11
C GLU A 153 19.65 7.92 9.74
N GLU A 154 19.63 8.37 8.49
CA GLU A 154 20.45 9.51 8.06
C GLU A 154 19.82 10.88 8.38
N GLU A 155 18.49 11.02 8.53
CA GLU A 155 17.92 12.25 9.12
C GLU A 155 18.38 12.45 10.58
N ILE A 156 18.64 11.35 11.31
CA ILE A 156 19.20 11.39 12.67
C ILE A 156 20.71 11.71 12.62
N GLU A 157 21.45 11.18 11.65
CA GLU A 157 22.87 11.54 11.45
C GLU A 157 23.06 12.98 10.94
N GLU A 158 22.18 13.50 10.08
CA GLU A 158 22.20 14.91 9.62
C GLU A 158 21.78 15.88 10.74
N GLU A 159 20.80 15.52 11.60
CA GLU A 159 20.49 16.28 12.83
C GLU A 159 21.64 16.24 13.86
N GLU A 160 22.32 15.10 14.02
CA GLU A 160 23.50 14.99 14.88
C GLU A 160 24.71 15.76 14.31
N GLU A 161 24.94 15.77 12.99
CA GLU A 161 26.01 16.58 12.35
C GLU A 161 25.75 18.09 12.46
N GLU A 162 24.49 18.56 12.36
CA GLU A 162 24.14 19.96 12.60
C GLU A 162 24.32 20.38 14.08
N GLU A 163 24.07 19.48 15.04
CA GLU A 163 24.29 19.76 16.48
C GLU A 163 25.79 19.66 16.88
N PHE A 164 26.59 18.89 16.13
CA PHE A 164 28.03 18.68 16.37
C PHE A 164 28.95 19.69 15.67
N GLU A 165 28.45 20.71 14.97
CA GLU A 165 29.20 21.92 14.66
C GLU A 165 29.10 22.92 15.83
N PRO A 166 29.95 22.86 16.88
CA PRO A 166 29.90 23.87 17.91
C PRO A 166 30.25 25.23 17.29
N GLU A 167 29.35 26.22 17.48
CA GLU A 167 29.47 27.63 17.06
C GLU A 167 30.83 28.30 17.38
N ILE A 168 31.64 27.64 18.22
CA ILE A 168 33.00 27.99 18.63
C ILE A 168 33.94 28.20 17.43
N TRP A 169 33.75 27.48 16.31
CA TRP A 169 34.62 27.61 15.12
C TRP A 169 34.36 28.87 14.28
N LYS A 170 33.18 29.48 14.38
CA LYS A 170 32.91 30.77 13.71
C LYS A 170 33.60 31.94 14.41
N GLY A 171 33.91 31.82 15.71
CA GLY A 171 34.65 32.83 16.47
C GLY A 171 36.16 32.81 16.21
N SER A 172 36.77 31.64 16.08
CA SER A 172 38.23 31.49 15.92
C SER A 172 38.74 31.83 14.53
N ALA A 173 37.91 31.69 13.48
CA ALA A 173 38.27 32.11 12.12
C ALA A 173 38.42 33.64 11.98
N SER A 174 37.74 34.43 12.80
CA SER A 174 37.78 35.91 12.74
C SER A 174 38.99 36.55 13.45
N ILE A 175 39.71 35.79 14.28
CA ILE A 175 40.88 36.30 15.03
C ILE A 175 42.17 36.23 14.21
N PHE A 176 42.22 35.38 13.17
CA PHE A 176 43.42 35.20 12.34
C PHE A 176 43.50 36.15 11.13
N ASP A 177 42.50 37.01 10.89
CA ASP A 177 42.49 37.97 9.77
C ASP A 177 42.69 39.43 10.22
N VAL A 178 43.41 39.64 11.33
CA VAL A 178 43.87 40.96 11.76
C VAL A 178 45.33 40.88 12.21
N GLY A 179 46.25 41.13 11.27
CA GLY A 179 47.57 41.67 11.59
C GLY A 179 48.76 40.90 11.02
N GLU A 180 49.26 41.38 9.88
CA GLU A 180 50.68 41.59 9.54
C GLU A 180 50.65 42.25 8.14
N LEU A 181 50.63 43.58 8.00
CA LEU A 181 51.76 44.51 7.98
C LEU A 181 52.97 44.03 7.16
#